data_AF-A0A420XMY0-F1
#
_entry.id   AF-A0A420XMY0-F1
#
_cell.length_a   1.000
_cell.length_b   1.000
_cell.length_c   1.000
_cell.angle_alpha   90.00
_cell.angle_beta   90.00
_cell.angle_gamma   90.00
#
_symmetry.space_group_name_H-M   'P 1'
#
loop_
_entity.id
_entity.type
_entity.pdbx_description
1 polymer ?
#
loop_
_entity_poly.entity_id
_entity_poly.type
_entity_poly.pdbx_seq_one_letter_code
_entity_poly.pdbx_strand_id
1 'polypeptide(L)'
;MPEGTDNAAPAVLRSAMALLRAVALALGVGALVTGAVAVFVSENETGTAALVVSGVALVGFALLGDRIDSIEGAGVKVLLRKADSKFAQAALAERAGRSEDASRLRGEGQQLLAAAHSLGSEYERVRGAHESGATRTQLMETLMSQGRALAPQLTDVQQVRSAFSAGGDGDRISAIAMMQGRPELADLDCLLDAVEHSRSAFEQYQALKAVRMLLDGGLDARQQRSVLDVLERSSFDGHDRRWFADDIRTRLSGVEGH
;
A
#
# COMPACT_ATOMS: atom_id res chain seq x y z
N MET A 1 -11.71 22.28 31.67
CA MET A 1 -12.36 20.96 31.85
C MET A 1 -13.69 21.00 31.10
N PRO A 2 -14.01 19.99 30.27
CA PRO A 2 -14.05 18.59 30.67
C PRO A 2 -13.03 17.68 29.97
N GLU A 3 -12.74 16.58 30.67
CA GLU A 3 -12.06 15.36 30.22
C GLU A 3 -12.92 14.64 29.18
N GLY A 4 -12.27 14.02 28.19
CA GLY A 4 -12.93 13.34 27.08
C GLY A 4 -12.16 12.10 26.65
N THR A 5 -12.38 11.02 27.41
CA THR A 5 -12.34 9.60 27.03
C THR A 5 -11.13 9.11 26.23
N ASP A 6 -10.15 8.62 27.00
CA ASP A 6 -9.16 7.64 26.59
C ASP A 6 -9.87 6.40 26.02
N ASN A 7 -9.79 6.22 24.70
CA ASN A 7 -10.46 5.14 23.98
C ASN A 7 -9.60 3.87 24.10
N ALA A 8 -9.50 3.34 25.32
CA ALA A 8 -8.87 2.07 25.59
C ALA A 8 -9.81 0.96 25.09
N ALA A 9 -9.38 0.21 24.08
CA ALA A 9 -10.07 -1.01 23.67
C ALA A 9 -10.37 -1.88 24.92
N PRO A 10 -11.59 -2.43 25.05
CA PRO A 10 -12.01 -3.14 26.24
C PRO A 10 -11.05 -4.30 26.52
N ALA A 11 -10.59 -4.45 27.76
CA ALA A 11 -9.59 -5.44 28.17
C ALA A 11 -9.89 -6.87 27.68
N VAL A 12 -11.18 -7.17 27.50
CA VAL A 12 -11.71 -8.43 26.96
C VAL A 12 -11.17 -8.76 25.55
N LEU A 13 -11.07 -7.76 24.66
CA LEU A 13 -10.56 -7.96 23.29
C LEU A 13 -9.06 -8.28 23.27
N ARG A 14 -8.29 -7.68 24.19
CA ARG A 14 -6.85 -7.94 24.34
C ARG A 14 -6.59 -9.34 24.88
N SER A 15 -7.37 -9.78 25.87
CA SER A 15 -7.28 -11.13 26.43
C SER A 15 -7.70 -12.21 25.43
N ALA A 16 -8.76 -11.96 24.64
CA ALA A 16 -9.22 -12.89 23.60
C ALA A 16 -8.17 -13.08 22.49
N MET A 17 -7.51 -11.99 22.08
CA MET A 17 -6.48 -12.02 21.04
C MET A 17 -5.18 -12.69 21.52
N ALA A 18 -4.78 -12.46 22.77
CA ALA A 18 -3.64 -13.16 23.38
C ALA A 18 -3.90 -14.68 23.48
N LEU A 19 -5.12 -15.09 23.85
CA LEU A 19 -5.51 -16.49 23.89
C LEU A 19 -5.50 -17.12 22.50
N LEU A 20 -6.07 -16.45 21.50
CA LEU A 20 -6.08 -16.91 20.10
C LEU A 20 -4.65 -17.20 19.59
N ARG A 21 -3.69 -16.33 19.93
CA ARG A 21 -2.29 -16.48 19.52
C ARG A 21 -1.57 -17.59 20.25
N ALA A 22 -1.80 -17.73 21.56
CA ALA A 22 -1.24 -18.85 22.31
C ALA A 22 -1.73 -20.20 21.75
N VAL A 23 -3.02 -20.26 21.38
CA VAL A 23 -3.62 -21.42 20.71
C VAL A 23 -3.00 -21.62 19.31
N ALA A 24 -2.90 -20.58 18.49
CA ALA A 24 -2.30 -20.67 17.15
C ALA A 24 -0.83 -21.11 17.18
N LEU A 25 -0.04 -20.60 18.14
CA LEU A 25 1.35 -21.00 18.34
C LEU A 25 1.45 -22.46 18.76
N ALA A 26 0.65 -22.88 19.73
CA ALA A 26 0.63 -24.27 20.21
C ALA A 26 0.23 -25.24 19.08
N LEU A 27 -0.80 -24.90 18.31
CA LEU A 27 -1.25 -25.69 17.15
C LEU A 27 -0.20 -25.71 16.04
N GLY A 28 0.44 -24.58 15.75
CA GLY A 28 1.49 -24.48 14.73
C GLY A 28 2.74 -25.31 15.08
N VAL A 29 3.23 -25.20 16.32
CA VAL A 29 4.34 -26.02 16.82
C VAL A 29 3.98 -27.51 16.81
N GLY A 30 2.76 -27.86 17.24
CA GLY A 30 2.25 -29.22 17.19
C GLY A 30 2.25 -29.78 15.76
N ALA A 31 1.70 -29.03 14.80
CA ALA A 31 1.67 -29.41 13.39
C ALA A 31 3.07 -29.58 12.79
N LEU A 32 4.04 -28.74 13.17
CA LEU A 32 5.44 -28.87 12.74
C LEU A 32 6.11 -30.13 13.30
N VAL A 33 5.95 -30.39 14.59
CA VAL A 33 6.53 -31.58 15.23
C VAL A 33 5.92 -32.85 14.64
N THR A 34 4.59 -32.90 14.51
CA THR A 34 3.89 -34.03 13.90
C THR A 34 4.25 -34.21 12.43
N GLY A 35 4.32 -33.12 11.65
CA GLY A 35 4.76 -33.16 10.26
C GLY A 35 6.19 -33.67 10.12
N ALA A 36 7.13 -33.17 10.93
CA ALA A 36 8.52 -33.59 10.90
C ALA A 36 8.70 -35.09 11.24
N VAL A 37 7.96 -35.60 12.22
CA VAL A 37 7.96 -37.04 12.54
C VAL A 37 7.33 -37.87 11.41
N ALA A 38 6.23 -37.38 10.83
CA ALA A 38 5.55 -38.06 9.74
C ALA A 38 6.42 -38.19 8.47
N VAL A 39 7.34 -37.25 8.20
CA VAL A 39 8.30 -37.36 7.07
C VAL A 39 9.12 -38.65 7.14
N PHE A 40 9.44 -39.12 8.34
CA PHE A 40 10.31 -40.30 8.52
C PHE A 40 9.54 -41.60 8.70
N VAL A 41 8.23 -41.54 8.93
CA VAL A 41 7.40 -42.70 9.28
C VAL A 41 6.28 -42.97 8.27
N SER A 42 5.89 -41.97 7.47
CA SER A 42 4.75 -42.04 6.56
C SER A 42 5.17 -42.11 5.10
N GLU A 43 4.53 -43.02 4.35
CA GLU A 43 4.64 -43.09 2.88
C GLU A 43 3.77 -42.02 2.17
N ASN A 44 2.98 -41.23 2.92
CA ASN A 44 2.12 -40.18 2.38
C ASN A 44 2.83 -38.82 2.33
N GLU A 45 3.57 -38.59 1.25
CA GLU A 45 4.33 -37.36 1.03
C GLU A 45 3.44 -36.10 1.01
N THR A 46 2.26 -36.18 0.40
CA THR A 46 1.34 -35.04 0.23
C THR A 46 0.75 -34.54 1.55
N GLY A 47 0.33 -35.46 2.43
CA GLY A 47 -0.26 -35.10 3.73
C GLY A 47 0.77 -34.49 4.67
N THR A 48 2.00 -35.00 4.61
CA THR A 48 3.12 -34.54 5.42
C THR A 48 3.60 -33.16 5.02
N ALA A 49 3.70 -32.88 3.71
CA ALA A 49 4.03 -31.55 3.20
C ALA A 49 2.99 -30.49 3.61
N ALA A 50 1.69 -30.82 3.55
CA ALA A 50 0.61 -29.92 3.95
C ALA A 50 0.65 -29.56 5.45
N LEU A 51 1.01 -30.53 6.32
CA LEU A 51 1.16 -30.34 7.76
C LEU A 51 2.33 -29.40 8.10
N VAL A 52 3.47 -29.56 7.43
CA VAL A 52 4.64 -28.69 7.63
C VAL A 52 4.33 -27.26 7.17
N VAL A 53 3.75 -27.09 5.97
CA VAL A 53 3.37 -25.76 5.45
C VAL A 53 2.36 -25.05 6.36
N SER A 54 1.33 -25.79 6.81
CA SER A 54 0.32 -25.24 7.73
C SER A 54 0.92 -24.87 9.09
N GLY A 55 1.86 -25.67 9.60
CA GLY A 55 2.60 -25.39 10.83
C GLY A 55 3.48 -24.13 10.72
N VAL A 56 4.22 -23.97 9.62
CA VAL A 56 5.02 -22.76 9.35
C VAL A 56 4.12 -21.52 9.25
N ALA A 57 2.98 -21.61 8.56
CA ALA A 57 2.05 -20.49 8.42
C ALA A 57 1.46 -20.06 9.78
N LEU A 58 1.07 -21.01 10.64
CA LEU A 58 0.53 -20.74 11.98
C LEU A 58 1.57 -20.15 12.93
N VAL A 59 2.80 -20.66 12.90
CA VAL A 59 3.92 -20.10 13.67
C VAL A 59 4.28 -18.70 13.18
N GLY A 60 4.29 -18.49 11.85
CA GLY A 60 4.48 -17.17 11.25
C GLY A 60 3.40 -16.17 11.70
N PHE A 61 2.14 -16.57 11.66
CA PHE A 61 1.03 -15.73 12.14
C PHE A 61 1.14 -15.40 13.64
N ALA A 62 1.51 -16.37 14.47
CA ALA A 62 1.64 -16.18 15.91
C ALA A 62 2.86 -15.32 16.30
N LEU A 63 3.98 -15.43 15.57
CA LEU A 63 5.22 -14.70 15.87
C LEU A 63 5.29 -13.32 15.21
N LEU A 64 4.72 -13.14 14.00
CA LEU A 64 4.74 -11.86 13.27
C LEU A 64 3.45 -11.04 13.45
N GLY A 65 2.39 -11.61 14.00
CA GLY A 65 1.10 -10.94 14.18
C GLY A 65 1.13 -9.68 15.06
N ASP A 66 2.16 -9.48 15.89
CA ASP A 66 2.33 -8.27 16.70
C ASP A 66 3.07 -7.13 15.99
N ARG A 67 3.73 -7.39 14.86
CA ARG A 67 4.42 -6.34 14.09
C ARG A 67 3.58 -5.71 12.99
N ILE A 68 2.41 -6.27 12.67
CA ILE A 68 1.59 -5.81 11.55
C ILE A 68 0.54 -4.77 11.97
N ASP A 69 0.11 -4.73 13.23
CA ASP A 69 -1.13 -4.02 13.59
C ASP A 69 -1.02 -2.71 14.38
N SER A 70 0.15 -2.19 14.79
CA SER A 70 0.12 -0.96 15.61
C SER A 70 1.27 0.03 15.62
N ILE A 71 2.38 -0.17 14.89
CA ILE A 71 3.55 0.74 15.07
C ILE A 71 4.02 1.47 13.81
N GLU A 72 3.74 0.99 12.59
CA GLU A 72 4.29 1.63 11.38
C GLU A 72 3.29 2.53 10.62
N GLY A 73 1.98 2.31 10.75
CA GLY A 73 0.95 3.17 10.12
C GLY A 73 0.51 4.39 10.94
N ALA A 74 0.69 4.35 12.27
CA ALA A 74 0.29 5.44 13.17
C ALA A 74 1.29 6.61 13.21
N GLY A 75 2.58 6.32 13.02
CA GLY A 75 3.65 7.33 13.04
C GLY A 75 3.52 8.31 11.88
N VAL A 76 3.40 7.81 10.64
CA VAL A 76 3.25 8.65 9.45
C VAL A 76 1.94 9.44 9.49
N LYS A 77 0.85 8.82 9.98
CA LYS A 77 -0.45 9.48 10.22
C LYS A 77 -0.36 10.69 11.16
N VAL A 78 0.47 10.60 12.19
CA VAL A 78 0.71 11.72 13.11
C VAL A 78 1.59 12.79 12.45
N LEU A 79 2.57 12.41 11.64
CA LEU A 79 3.49 13.34 10.98
C LEU A 79 2.79 14.19 9.92
N LEU A 80 1.96 13.60 9.06
CA LEU A 80 1.20 14.31 8.02
C LEU A 80 0.17 15.28 8.60
N ARG A 81 -0.62 14.84 9.60
CA ARG A 81 -1.56 15.72 10.31
C ARG A 81 -0.85 16.89 11.01
N LYS A 82 0.36 16.65 11.54
CA LYS A 82 1.19 17.71 12.10
C LYS A 82 1.69 18.65 11.00
N ALA A 83 2.07 18.14 9.83
CA ALA A 83 2.52 18.96 8.70
C ALA A 83 1.43 19.93 8.22
N ASP A 84 0.21 19.42 7.98
CA ASP A 84 -0.93 20.25 7.55
C ASP A 84 -1.26 21.35 8.57
N SER A 85 -1.26 20.98 9.85
CA SER A 85 -1.46 21.95 10.93
C SER A 85 -0.38 23.04 10.93
N LYS A 86 0.87 22.70 10.63
CA LYS A 86 1.97 23.66 10.54
C LYS A 86 1.82 24.59 9.34
N PHE A 87 1.39 24.09 8.18
CA PHE A 87 1.10 24.94 7.02
C PHE A 87 -0.11 25.87 7.25
N ALA A 88 -1.17 25.37 7.87
CA ALA A 88 -2.33 26.19 8.23
C ALA A 88 -1.93 27.32 9.20
N GLN A 89 -1.14 27.00 10.22
CA GLN A 89 -0.60 28.00 11.16
C GLN A 89 0.33 28.99 10.46
N ALA A 90 1.16 28.53 9.52
CA ALA A 90 2.02 29.41 8.74
C ALA A 90 1.21 30.42 7.91
N ALA A 91 0.12 29.98 7.28
CA ALA A 91 -0.77 30.85 6.53
C ALA A 91 -1.45 31.91 7.42
N LEU A 92 -1.83 31.53 8.65
CA LEU A 92 -2.37 32.48 9.63
C LEU A 92 -1.32 33.47 10.13
N ALA A 93 -0.08 33.02 10.36
CA ALA A 93 1.03 33.88 10.76
C ALA A 93 1.38 34.89 9.66
N GLU A 94 1.38 34.46 8.39
CA GLU A 94 1.62 35.32 7.23
C GLU A 94 0.57 36.44 7.14
N ARG A 95 -0.73 36.09 7.26
CA ARG A 95 -1.83 37.06 7.25
C ARG A 95 -1.75 38.07 8.39
N ALA A 96 -1.14 37.67 9.51
CA ALA A 96 -0.91 38.53 10.67
C ALA A 96 0.39 39.36 10.55
N GLY A 97 1.09 39.31 9.42
CA GLY A 97 2.36 40.03 9.21
C GLY A 97 3.56 39.44 9.96
N ARG A 98 3.44 38.22 10.51
CA ARG A 98 4.51 37.54 11.25
C ARG A 98 5.30 36.61 10.33
N SER A 99 6.03 37.19 9.39
CA SER A 99 6.73 36.46 8.32
C SER A 99 7.81 35.49 8.82
N GLU A 100 8.49 35.79 9.92
CA GLU A 100 9.48 34.88 10.53
C GLU A 100 8.81 33.62 11.12
N ASP A 101 7.70 33.78 11.85
CA ASP A 101 6.91 32.66 12.36
C ASP A 101 6.34 31.81 11.23
N ALA A 102 5.83 32.45 10.18
CA ALA A 102 5.31 31.74 9.01
C ALA A 102 6.39 30.90 8.32
N SER A 103 7.61 31.44 8.17
CA SER A 103 8.74 30.72 7.58
C SER A 103 9.20 29.55 8.44
N ARG A 104 9.28 29.74 9.76
CA ARG A 104 9.61 28.66 10.71
C ARG A 104 8.58 27.53 10.68
N LEU A 105 7.30 27.87 10.71
CA LEU A 105 6.20 26.90 10.65
C LEU A 105 6.17 26.15 9.30
N ARG A 106 6.47 26.81 8.18
CA ARG A 106 6.65 26.13 6.88
C ARG A 106 7.81 25.15 6.92
N GLY A 107 8.95 25.54 7.49
CA GLY A 107 10.12 24.65 7.63
C GLY A 107 9.80 23.41 8.47
N GLU A 108 9.10 23.58 9.60
CA GLU A 108 8.62 22.46 10.42
C GLU A 108 7.64 21.55 9.66
N GLY A 109 6.70 22.12 8.89
CA GLY A 109 5.78 21.36 8.04
C GLY A 109 6.51 20.59 6.93
N GLN A 110 7.51 21.20 6.30
CA GLN A 110 8.35 20.57 5.28
C GLN A 110 9.18 19.42 5.84
N GLN A 111 9.73 19.53 7.05
CA GLN A 111 10.45 18.43 7.70
C GLN A 111 9.54 17.24 8.01
N LEU A 112 8.30 17.49 8.41
CA LEU A 112 7.30 16.45 8.66
C LEU A 112 6.84 15.76 7.37
N LEU A 113 6.71 16.53 6.27
CA LEU A 113 6.50 15.97 4.93
C LEU A 113 7.71 15.17 4.44
N ALA A 114 8.94 15.64 4.68
CA ALA A 114 10.16 14.93 4.32
C ALA A 114 10.24 13.57 5.03
N ALA A 115 9.78 13.49 6.28
CA ALA A 115 9.65 12.22 7.00
C ALA A 115 8.57 11.29 6.39
N ALA A 116 7.54 11.82 5.73
CA ALA A 116 6.55 11.05 4.97
C ALA A 116 7.02 10.67 3.55
N HIS A 117 7.88 11.48 2.93
CA HIS A 117 8.64 11.18 1.69
C HIS A 117 9.54 9.95 1.82
N SER A 118 9.76 9.46 3.06
CA SER A 118 10.54 8.26 3.34
C SER A 118 10.09 7.03 2.54
N LEU A 119 8.81 6.89 2.20
CA LEU A 119 8.32 5.73 1.46
C LEU A 119 8.89 5.67 0.02
N GLY A 120 8.96 6.81 -0.66
CA GLY A 120 9.53 6.89 -2.00
C GLY A 120 11.03 6.61 -2.01
N SER A 121 11.77 7.24 -1.08
CA SER A 121 13.20 6.98 -0.93
C SER A 121 13.49 5.54 -0.50
N GLU A 122 12.62 4.95 0.31
CA GLU A 122 12.72 3.55 0.73
C GLU A 122 12.50 2.60 -0.44
N TYR A 123 11.53 2.89 -1.29
CA TYR A 123 11.31 2.15 -2.52
C TYR A 123 12.55 2.17 -3.42
N GLU A 124 13.13 3.35 -3.65
CA GLU A 124 14.32 3.49 -4.48
C GLU A 124 15.52 2.75 -3.89
N ARG A 125 15.69 2.82 -2.56
CA ARG A 125 16.71 2.08 -1.83
C ARG A 125 16.53 0.57 -1.98
N VAL A 126 15.33 0.03 -1.77
CA VAL A 126 15.04 -1.40 -1.96
C VAL A 126 15.27 -1.81 -3.41
N ARG A 127 14.83 -1.00 -4.37
CA ARG A 127 14.98 -1.28 -5.79
C ARG A 127 16.45 -1.31 -6.23
N GLY A 128 17.28 -0.40 -5.70
CA GLY A 128 18.70 -0.29 -6.02
C GLY A 128 19.60 -1.28 -5.26
N ALA A 129 19.23 -1.65 -4.03
CA ALA A 129 20.04 -2.54 -3.19
C ALA A 129 19.82 -4.04 -3.47
N HIS A 130 18.70 -4.40 -4.10
CA HIS A 130 18.35 -5.80 -4.36
C HIS A 130 18.25 -6.09 -5.86
N GLU A 131 18.75 -7.26 -6.26
CA GLU A 131 18.53 -7.79 -7.61
C GLU A 131 17.05 -8.07 -7.88
N SER A 132 16.70 -8.11 -9.16
CA SER A 132 15.35 -8.48 -9.58
C SER A 132 15.01 -9.91 -9.14
N GLY A 133 13.94 -10.08 -8.37
CA GLY A 133 13.50 -11.38 -7.88
C GLY A 133 12.40 -11.29 -6.83
N ALA A 134 11.97 -12.45 -6.33
CA ALA A 134 10.84 -12.58 -5.41
C ALA A 134 11.02 -11.75 -4.12
N THR A 135 12.22 -11.78 -3.52
CA THR A 135 12.53 -11.02 -2.30
C THR A 135 12.35 -9.53 -2.49
N ARG A 136 12.88 -8.97 -3.59
CA ARG A 136 12.74 -7.54 -3.89
C ARG A 136 11.27 -7.17 -4.10
N THR A 137 10.54 -7.97 -4.86
CA THR A 137 9.10 -7.76 -5.08
C THR A 137 8.32 -7.77 -3.76
N GLN A 138 8.62 -8.70 -2.84
CA GLN A 138 7.96 -8.76 -1.53
C GLN A 138 8.22 -7.51 -0.68
N LEU A 139 9.45 -7.00 -0.68
CA LEU A 139 9.78 -5.76 0.00
C LEU A 139 9.05 -4.56 -0.61
N MET A 140 9.02 -4.46 -1.94
CA MET A 140 8.28 -3.40 -2.65
C MET A 140 6.77 -3.49 -2.42
N GLU A 141 6.19 -4.69 -2.34
CA GLU A 141 4.78 -4.89 -1.98
C GLU A 141 4.48 -4.47 -0.53
N THR A 142 5.42 -4.66 0.39
CA THR A 142 5.32 -4.12 1.75
C THR A 142 5.19 -2.60 1.72
N LEU A 143 6.01 -1.93 0.89
CA LEU A 143 5.93 -0.48 0.72
C LEU A 143 4.60 -0.04 0.06
N MET A 144 4.08 -0.80 -0.90
CA MET A 144 2.74 -0.56 -1.46
C MET A 144 1.64 -0.68 -0.42
N SER A 145 1.75 -1.63 0.51
CA SER A 145 0.80 -1.80 1.62
C SER A 145 0.85 -0.59 2.57
N GLN A 146 2.07 -0.14 2.92
CA GLN A 146 2.26 1.05 3.73
C GLN A 146 1.70 2.30 3.06
N GLY A 147 1.95 2.50 1.76
CA GLY A 147 1.39 3.61 1.00
C GLY A 147 -0.14 3.61 0.93
N ARG A 148 -0.76 2.43 0.75
CA ARG A 148 -2.22 2.26 0.85
C ARG A 148 -2.76 2.66 2.22
N ALA A 149 -2.05 2.33 3.30
CA ALA A 149 -2.45 2.70 4.66
C ALA A 149 -2.39 4.22 4.92
N LEU A 150 -1.71 5.00 4.07
CA LEU A 150 -1.71 6.47 4.13
C LEU A 150 -2.94 7.09 3.45
N ALA A 151 -3.60 6.36 2.56
CA ALA A 151 -4.69 6.88 1.74
C ALA A 151 -5.85 7.53 2.53
N PRO A 152 -6.27 7.06 3.72
CA PRO A 152 -7.30 7.73 4.54
C PRO A 152 -7.03 9.19 4.89
N GLN A 153 -5.81 9.68 4.68
CA GLN A 153 -5.39 11.04 4.96
C GLN A 153 -5.51 11.96 3.74
N LEU A 154 -5.70 11.40 2.55
CA LEU A 154 -5.99 12.18 1.36
C LEU A 154 -7.31 12.93 1.55
N THR A 155 -7.33 14.21 1.23
CA THR A 155 -8.51 15.07 1.22
C THR A 155 -9.00 15.35 -0.19
N ASP A 156 -8.11 15.27 -1.19
CA ASP A 156 -8.42 15.57 -2.58
C ASP A 156 -7.48 14.86 -3.57
N VAL A 157 -7.85 14.93 -4.85
CA VAL A 157 -7.10 14.38 -6.00
C VAL A 157 -5.78 15.15 -6.23
N GLN A 158 -5.69 16.42 -5.83
CA GLN A 158 -4.51 17.24 -6.08
C GLN A 158 -3.30 16.74 -5.28
N GLN A 159 -3.53 16.16 -4.10
CA GLN A 159 -2.47 15.54 -3.31
C GLN A 159 -1.80 14.36 -4.01
N VAL A 160 -2.57 13.46 -4.64
CA VAL A 160 -1.99 12.32 -5.39
C VAL A 160 -1.29 12.79 -6.66
N ARG A 161 -1.84 13.78 -7.36
CA ARG A 161 -1.18 14.41 -8.53
C ARG A 161 0.15 15.04 -8.15
N SER A 162 0.18 15.79 -7.04
CA SER A 162 1.38 16.47 -6.56
C SER A 162 2.46 15.44 -6.21
N ALA A 163 2.10 14.38 -5.46
CA ALA A 163 2.99 13.29 -5.13
C ALA A 163 3.54 12.58 -6.39
N PHE A 164 2.68 12.32 -7.38
CA PHE A 164 3.10 11.68 -8.62
C PHE A 164 4.05 12.57 -9.46
N SER A 165 3.77 13.88 -9.51
CA SER A 165 4.54 14.86 -10.28
C SER A 165 5.88 15.25 -9.67
N ALA A 166 6.11 14.97 -8.38
CA ALA A 166 7.40 15.18 -7.71
C ALA A 166 8.55 14.44 -8.43
N GLY A 167 8.22 13.37 -9.16
CA GLY A 167 9.00 12.91 -10.30
C GLY A 167 10.03 11.83 -9.99
N GLY A 168 10.26 11.44 -8.73
CA GLY A 168 11.04 10.25 -8.37
C GLY A 168 10.30 8.95 -8.71
N ASP A 169 11.04 7.85 -8.89
CA ASP A 169 10.44 6.53 -9.10
C ASP A 169 9.64 6.11 -7.87
N GLY A 170 10.18 6.40 -6.68
CA GLY A 170 9.51 6.13 -5.41
C GLY A 170 8.28 6.99 -5.17
N ASP A 171 8.28 8.24 -5.63
CA ASP A 171 7.16 9.16 -5.45
C ASP A 171 5.96 8.73 -6.29
N ARG A 172 6.20 8.32 -7.55
CA ARG A 172 5.17 7.75 -8.44
C ARG A 172 4.55 6.50 -7.85
N ILE A 173 5.38 5.60 -7.32
CA ILE A 173 4.90 4.37 -6.67
C ILE A 173 4.09 4.68 -5.42
N SER A 174 4.53 5.62 -4.59
CA SER A 174 3.81 6.04 -3.39
C SER A 174 2.45 6.65 -3.75
N ALA A 175 2.39 7.47 -4.80
CA ALA A 175 1.14 8.01 -5.32
C ALA A 175 0.20 6.91 -5.82
N ILE A 176 0.69 5.94 -6.60
CA ILE A 176 -0.10 4.78 -7.05
C ILE A 176 -0.63 3.98 -5.85
N ALA A 177 0.18 3.77 -4.80
CA ALA A 177 -0.24 3.09 -3.58
C ALA A 177 -1.37 3.86 -2.88
N MET A 178 -1.26 5.18 -2.75
CA MET A 178 -2.31 6.01 -2.16
C MET A 178 -3.60 5.97 -2.99
N MET A 179 -3.50 6.00 -4.31
CA MET A 179 -4.64 5.85 -5.24
C MET A 179 -5.33 4.48 -5.10
N GLN A 180 -4.58 3.40 -4.92
CA GLN A 180 -5.17 2.08 -4.63
C GLN A 180 -5.87 2.04 -3.26
N GLY A 181 -5.40 2.81 -2.28
CA GLY A 181 -6.00 2.85 -0.93
C GLY A 181 -7.29 3.67 -0.86
N ARG A 182 -7.45 4.67 -1.74
CA ARG A 182 -8.68 5.46 -1.92
C ARG A 182 -8.96 5.70 -3.41
N PRO A 183 -9.55 4.71 -4.11
CA PRO A 183 -9.81 4.79 -5.55
C PRO A 183 -10.69 5.98 -5.95
N GLU A 184 -11.55 6.46 -5.07
CA GLU A 184 -12.40 7.63 -5.31
C GLU A 184 -11.62 8.96 -5.41
N LEU A 185 -10.36 8.97 -4.95
CA LEU A 185 -9.44 10.09 -5.10
C LEU A 185 -8.32 9.80 -6.10
N ALA A 186 -8.39 8.69 -6.84
CA ALA A 186 -7.40 8.36 -7.83
C ALA A 186 -7.51 9.25 -9.08
N ASP A 187 -6.36 9.59 -9.64
CA ASP A 187 -6.25 10.37 -10.87
C ASP A 187 -5.97 9.44 -12.04
N LEU A 188 -6.94 9.31 -12.95
CA LEU A 188 -6.82 8.42 -14.10
C LEU A 188 -5.64 8.79 -15.00
N ASP A 189 -5.39 10.08 -15.23
CA ASP A 189 -4.32 10.53 -16.11
C ASP A 189 -2.93 10.12 -15.57
N CYS A 190 -2.69 10.26 -14.26
CA CYS A 190 -1.48 9.75 -13.62
C CYS A 190 -1.33 8.22 -13.77
N LEU A 191 -2.42 7.47 -13.62
CA LEU A 191 -2.37 6.01 -13.76
C LEU A 191 -2.10 5.57 -15.19
N LEU A 192 -2.71 6.24 -16.17
CA LEU A 192 -2.48 5.97 -17.58
C LEU A 192 -1.04 6.33 -17.99
N ASP A 193 -0.51 7.44 -17.50
CA ASP A 193 0.92 7.76 -17.68
C ASP A 193 1.83 6.69 -17.07
N ALA A 194 1.50 6.14 -15.90
CA ALA A 194 2.27 5.05 -15.28
C ALA A 194 2.14 3.71 -16.01
N VAL A 195 1.11 3.51 -16.84
CA VAL A 195 0.97 2.35 -17.72
C VAL A 195 1.78 2.53 -19.00
N GLU A 196 1.64 3.69 -19.66
CA GLU A 196 2.26 4.00 -20.96
C GLU A 196 3.76 4.27 -20.82
N HIS A 197 4.15 5.09 -19.84
CA HIS A 197 5.52 5.54 -19.60
C HIS A 197 6.10 4.96 -18.31
N SER A 198 5.80 3.68 -18.04
CA SER A 198 6.28 3.00 -16.84
C SER A 198 7.81 3.00 -16.76
N ARG A 199 8.35 3.28 -15.57
CA ARG A 199 9.79 3.26 -15.28
C ARG A 199 10.25 1.91 -14.74
N SER A 200 9.29 1.02 -14.45
CA SER A 200 9.55 -0.37 -14.14
C SER A 200 8.36 -1.29 -14.42
N ALA A 201 8.70 -2.55 -14.63
CA ALA A 201 7.78 -3.68 -14.58
C ALA A 201 6.84 -3.68 -13.35
N PHE A 202 7.33 -3.26 -12.18
CA PHE A 202 6.54 -3.20 -10.95
C PHE A 202 5.56 -2.03 -10.96
N GLU A 203 6.01 -0.85 -11.42
CA GLU A 203 5.15 0.32 -11.56
C GLU A 203 4.00 0.04 -12.52
N GLN A 204 4.29 -0.48 -13.71
CA GLN A 204 3.24 -0.79 -14.71
C GLN A 204 2.20 -1.77 -14.15
N TYR A 205 2.65 -2.79 -13.41
CA TYR A 205 1.78 -3.75 -12.75
C TYR A 205 0.86 -3.08 -11.71
N GLN A 206 1.41 -2.24 -10.83
CA GLN A 206 0.62 -1.54 -9.81
C GLN A 206 -0.34 -0.51 -10.42
N ALA A 207 0.06 0.15 -11.51
CA ALA A 207 -0.78 1.08 -12.25
C ALA A 207 -1.97 0.36 -12.90
N LEU A 208 -1.74 -0.75 -13.60
CA LEU A 208 -2.81 -1.58 -14.17
C LEU A 208 -3.80 -2.07 -13.10
N LYS A 209 -3.29 -2.49 -11.95
CA LYS A 209 -4.12 -2.88 -10.81
C LYS A 209 -5.00 -1.73 -10.31
N ALA A 210 -4.43 -0.52 -10.20
CA ALA A 210 -5.19 0.68 -9.81
C ALA A 210 -6.24 1.07 -10.86
N VAL A 211 -5.92 0.99 -12.15
CA VAL A 211 -6.89 1.21 -13.25
C VAL A 211 -8.06 0.23 -13.15
N ARG A 212 -7.79 -1.05 -12.89
CA ARG A 212 -8.85 -2.05 -12.68
C ARG A 212 -9.76 -1.68 -11.50
N MET A 213 -9.20 -1.18 -10.40
CA MET A 213 -10.00 -0.74 -9.25
C MET A 213 -10.89 0.47 -9.58
N LEU A 214 -10.41 1.38 -10.44
CA LEU A 214 -11.23 2.49 -10.94
C LEU A 214 -12.40 2.02 -11.81
N LEU A 215 -12.22 0.94 -12.60
CA LEU A 215 -13.32 0.36 -13.38
C LEU A 215 -14.45 -0.13 -12.49
N ASP A 216 -14.13 -0.75 -11.35
CA ASP A 216 -15.12 -1.21 -10.38
C ASP A 216 -15.92 -0.03 -9.76
N GLY A 217 -15.35 1.18 -9.77
CA GLY A 217 -16.01 2.42 -9.33
C GLY A 217 -16.88 3.12 -10.38
N GLY A 218 -16.81 2.66 -11.64
CA GLY A 218 -17.55 3.23 -12.76
C GLY A 218 -16.82 4.37 -13.47
N LEU A 219 -16.18 4.05 -14.60
CA LEU A 219 -15.64 5.05 -15.53
C LEU A 219 -16.68 5.45 -16.58
N ASP A 220 -16.67 6.71 -16.99
CA ASP A 220 -17.49 7.19 -18.11
C ASP A 220 -16.93 6.71 -19.48
N ALA A 221 -17.73 6.82 -20.54
CA ALA A 221 -17.35 6.33 -21.88
C ALA A 221 -16.08 7.00 -22.44
N ARG A 222 -15.79 8.25 -22.06
CA ARG A 222 -14.56 8.94 -22.49
C ARG A 222 -13.36 8.35 -21.76
N GLN A 223 -13.46 8.18 -20.45
CA GLN A 223 -12.43 7.57 -19.61
C GLN A 223 -12.14 6.12 -20.03
N GLN A 224 -13.18 5.33 -20.31
CA GLN A 224 -13.04 3.96 -20.81
C GLN A 224 -12.27 3.92 -22.13
N ARG A 225 -12.57 4.83 -23.06
CA ARG A 225 -11.83 4.94 -24.33
C ARG A 225 -10.36 5.31 -24.11
N SER A 226 -10.08 6.27 -23.24
CA SER A 226 -8.69 6.62 -22.88
C SER A 226 -7.91 5.42 -22.32
N VAL A 227 -8.55 4.58 -21.51
CA VAL A 227 -7.94 3.34 -21.00
C VAL A 227 -7.61 2.39 -22.16
N LEU A 228 -8.55 2.13 -23.08
CA LEU A 228 -8.32 1.26 -24.23
C LEU A 228 -7.18 1.78 -25.12
N ASP A 229 -7.19 3.07 -25.47
CA ASP A 229 -6.17 3.71 -26.31
C ASP A 229 -4.76 3.58 -25.71
N VAL A 230 -4.64 3.66 -24.38
CA VAL A 230 -3.36 3.47 -23.67
C VAL A 230 -2.96 1.99 -23.66
N LEU A 231 -3.90 1.07 -23.41
CA LEU A 231 -3.60 -0.37 -23.44
C LEU A 231 -3.22 -0.86 -24.84
N GLU A 232 -3.70 -0.25 -25.91
CA GLU A 232 -3.32 -0.60 -27.29
C GLU A 232 -1.90 -0.15 -27.65
N ARG A 233 -1.48 1.02 -27.14
CA ARG A 233 -0.16 1.60 -27.42
C ARG A 233 0.95 1.13 -26.48
N SER A 234 0.58 0.56 -25.33
CA SER A 234 1.52 0.09 -24.31
C SER A 234 2.06 -1.32 -24.60
N SER A 235 3.35 -1.53 -24.32
CA SER A 235 3.94 -2.88 -24.30
C SER A 235 3.84 -3.50 -22.91
N PHE A 236 3.53 -4.80 -22.86
CA PHE A 236 3.41 -5.56 -21.62
C PHE A 236 4.33 -6.78 -21.65
N ASP A 237 5.52 -6.60 -21.11
CA ASP A 237 6.42 -7.72 -20.84
C ASP A 237 5.89 -8.52 -19.66
N GLY A 238 6.03 -9.84 -19.65
CA GLY A 238 5.59 -10.69 -18.52
C GLY A 238 4.09 -11.03 -18.51
N HIS A 239 3.80 -12.22 -17.96
CA HIS A 239 2.46 -12.82 -17.99
C HIS A 239 1.42 -11.99 -17.21
N ASP A 240 1.75 -11.54 -16.00
CA ASP A 240 0.76 -10.91 -15.12
C ASP A 240 0.27 -9.55 -15.63
N ARG A 241 1.15 -8.76 -16.26
CA ARG A 241 0.79 -7.47 -16.84
C ARG A 241 -0.10 -7.64 -18.07
N ARG A 242 0.19 -8.62 -18.92
CA ARG A 242 -0.68 -8.99 -20.04
C ARG A 242 -2.05 -9.44 -19.54
N TRP A 243 -2.08 -10.29 -18.52
CA TRP A 243 -3.32 -10.75 -17.91
C TRP A 243 -4.17 -9.58 -17.40
N PHE A 244 -3.58 -8.61 -16.69
CA PHE A 244 -4.29 -7.42 -16.23
C PHE A 244 -4.82 -6.57 -17.39
N ALA A 245 -4.01 -6.34 -18.42
CA ALA A 245 -4.43 -5.58 -19.60
C ALA A 245 -5.61 -6.27 -20.32
N ASP A 246 -5.55 -7.58 -20.49
CA ASP A 246 -6.61 -8.37 -21.14
C ASP A 246 -7.90 -8.41 -20.31
N ASP A 247 -7.79 -8.53 -18.98
CA ASP A 247 -8.94 -8.44 -18.07
C ASP A 247 -9.63 -7.07 -18.16
N ILE A 248 -8.84 -5.99 -18.19
CA ILE A 248 -9.37 -4.64 -18.36
C ILE A 248 -10.08 -4.49 -19.71
N ARG A 249 -9.46 -4.92 -20.82
CA ARG A 249 -10.08 -4.88 -22.17
C ARG A 249 -11.40 -5.64 -22.19
N THR A 250 -11.40 -6.85 -21.63
CA THR A 250 -12.60 -7.71 -21.58
C THR A 250 -13.73 -7.03 -20.85
N ARG A 251 -13.46 -6.45 -19.67
CA ARG A 251 -14.46 -5.73 -18.87
C ARG A 251 -15.05 -4.53 -19.61
N LEU A 252 -14.22 -3.76 -20.31
CA LEU A 252 -14.67 -2.60 -21.08
C LEU A 252 -15.51 -2.99 -22.29
N SER A 253 -15.12 -4.05 -23.02
CA SER A 253 -15.89 -4.56 -24.16
C SER A 253 -17.24 -5.17 -23.77
N GLY A 254 -17.37 -5.68 -22.54
CA GLY A 254 -18.63 -6.20 -22.01
C GLY A 254 -19.66 -5.13 -21.62
N VAL A 255 -19.25 -3.86 -21.51
CA VAL A 255 -20.15 -2.74 -21.17
C VAL A 255 -20.88 -2.18 -22.40
N GLU A 256 -20.35 -2.38 -23.61
CA GLU A 256 -20.97 -1.88 -24.86
C GLU A 256 -22.21 -2.69 -25.33
N GLY A 257 -22.69 -3.65 -24.53
CA GLY A 257 -23.75 -4.60 -24.90
C GLY A 257 -25.16 -4.35 -24.35
N HIS A 258 -25.44 -3.23 -23.67
CA HIS A 258 -26.76 -2.93 -23.07
C HIS A 258 -27.26 -1.52 -23.37
#